data_AF-A0A7C3ACJ5-F1
#
_entry.id   AF-A0A7C3ACJ5-F1
#
_cell.length_a   1.000
_cell.length_b   1.000
_cell.length_c   1.000
_cell.angle_alpha   90.00
_cell.angle_beta   90.00
_cell.angle_gamma   90.00
#
_symmetry.space_group_name_H-M   'P 1'
#
loop_
_entity.id
_entity.type
_entity.pdbx_description
1 polymer ?
#
loop_
_entity_poly.entity_id
_entity_poly.type
_entity_poly.pdbx_seq_one_letter_code
_entity_poly.pdbx_strand_id
1 'polypeptide(L)'
;MIKPAIWRFDQIGTEKAAPGGGVDPCYARRGPITGNRRLLPRNAVYLLFALVMPAVVWADASTVGLQPQGLNHIGVYGLRQVDPNLDGSDVSVGVISRSGTYIDGKPQNDYRPSVLHESLASARLRFHDEGQLPPGVSTHSTAVCSILFGNDAQAFSEALGSFQYQGVLPAARGEVYEFWHFLMAHVFTHTRPDVDLLTLSVGSGFEDWWTRGIESMCEHYGLPVVASIGNGYAALDPPLYPGASANAIGVGVVSSVNSADTAISLANFALAHPARSSGGTTGGGRSKPDIVAPGNCLVADVNDPNRYEPAGDWSSFSTPLAAGVVGMLIERAKRDEALSAALSANGGNCVIKSIIMNSAVKLPYWHKGALTADDDHTAPLDHVQGAGMIDAAGAYEQLVAGRHGPGNVPAVGWDSNILDRADRGLRLYHLTVEEPNNKIIAVTLNWNRHFKRTYPFEALRDRDANLRLELWAVDPTRTEPDRLIDYSDSPVDNVEHLYVRTDPNYTQYEIVVAFSDLDDPRAVVSTERYALAWSVREVCDRDNLFWHDLNADGVVNEADFVLLLKYWTESIESPQDYQFCDLNDDGVIDVKDFEMLIKNLDRRADWYSKAAAM
;
A
#
# COMPACT_ATOMS: atom_id res chain seq x y z
N MET A 1 -24.75 -6.01 -1.67
CA MET A 1 -23.99 -5.68 -2.91
C MET A 1 -23.45 -4.27 -2.73
N ILE A 2 -22.30 -4.17 -2.06
CA ILE A 2 -21.61 -2.93 -1.75
C ILE A 2 -21.16 -2.31 -3.09
N LYS A 3 -21.40 -1.03 -3.33
CA LYS A 3 -20.77 -0.27 -4.45
C LYS A 3 -19.70 0.66 -3.86
N PRO A 4 -18.43 0.27 -3.76
CA PRO A 4 -17.36 1.16 -3.33
C PRO A 4 -16.74 1.86 -4.53
N ALA A 5 -17.44 2.85 -5.09
CA ALA A 5 -16.76 3.86 -5.89
C ALA A 5 -16.22 4.93 -4.93
N ILE A 6 -15.01 5.43 -5.14
CA ILE A 6 -14.64 6.69 -4.51
C ILE A 6 -15.59 7.76 -5.03
N TRP A 7 -16.30 8.39 -4.10
CA TRP A 7 -17.29 9.42 -4.39
C TRP A 7 -16.58 10.72 -4.79
N ARG A 8 -16.45 10.92 -6.10
CA ARG A 8 -15.97 12.17 -6.72
C ARG A 8 -16.83 13.37 -6.30
N PHE A 9 -16.20 14.47 -5.89
CA PHE A 9 -16.88 15.72 -5.47
C PHE A 9 -17.61 16.43 -6.61
N ASP A 10 -17.20 16.15 -7.85
CA ASP A 10 -17.60 16.79 -9.10
C ASP A 10 -19.00 16.38 -9.63
N GLN A 11 -19.72 15.49 -8.95
CA GLN A 11 -21.11 15.12 -9.30
C GLN A 11 -22.21 16.00 -8.66
N ILE A 12 -21.87 17.15 -8.07
CA ILE A 12 -22.88 18.15 -7.67
C ILE A 12 -23.35 18.91 -8.92
N GLY A 13 -24.20 18.27 -9.73
CA GLY A 13 -24.77 18.89 -10.92
C GLY A 13 -25.44 17.91 -11.87
N THR A 14 -26.73 17.64 -11.62
CA THR A 14 -27.72 17.10 -12.56
C THR A 14 -27.45 15.73 -13.19
N GLU A 15 -28.22 14.71 -12.79
CA GLU A 15 -28.76 13.78 -13.78
C GLU A 15 -30.07 13.10 -13.31
N LYS A 16 -31.04 13.13 -14.23
CA LYS A 16 -32.41 12.62 -14.08
C LYS A 16 -32.43 11.11 -14.16
N ALA A 17 -33.26 10.50 -13.32
CA ALA A 17 -33.62 9.09 -13.38
C ALA A 17 -34.40 8.74 -14.67
N ALA A 18 -34.09 7.58 -15.25
CA ALA A 18 -35.03 6.79 -16.06
C ALA A 18 -34.53 5.32 -16.19
N PRO A 19 -35.42 4.34 -16.50
CA PRO A 19 -35.50 3.09 -15.74
C PRO A 19 -35.36 1.79 -16.57
N GLY A 20 -35.08 0.69 -15.85
CA GLY A 20 -35.80 -0.59 -15.98
C GLY A 20 -35.45 -1.58 -17.11
N GLY A 21 -35.42 -2.86 -16.73
CA GLY A 21 -35.45 -4.04 -17.60
C GLY A 21 -34.27 -4.98 -17.30
N GLY A 22 -34.41 -6.26 -17.06
CA GLY A 22 -35.53 -7.20 -17.17
C GLY A 22 -34.89 -8.60 -17.09
N VAL A 23 -35.46 -9.46 -16.25
CA VAL A 23 -35.02 -10.83 -16.00
C VAL A 23 -35.46 -11.73 -17.15
N ASP A 24 -34.65 -12.71 -17.57
CA ASP A 24 -35.22 -13.97 -18.07
C ASP A 24 -34.27 -15.18 -17.89
N PRO A 25 -34.74 -16.29 -17.27
CA PRO A 25 -34.03 -17.55 -17.12
C PRO A 25 -34.60 -18.65 -18.05
N CYS A 26 -33.75 -19.57 -18.54
CA CYS A 26 -34.08 -20.95 -18.98
C CYS A 26 -32.78 -21.56 -19.56
N TYR A 27 -32.32 -22.76 -19.21
CA TYR A 27 -32.97 -24.04 -19.53
C TYR A 27 -32.39 -25.18 -18.69
N ALA A 28 -33.26 -26.14 -18.37
CA ALA A 28 -32.99 -27.32 -17.57
C ALA A 28 -32.68 -28.59 -18.39
N ARG A 29 -32.18 -29.60 -17.67
CA ARG A 29 -32.23 -31.07 -17.86
C ARG A 29 -31.08 -31.74 -18.62
N ARG A 30 -30.41 -32.66 -17.92
CA ARG A 30 -30.47 -34.12 -18.20
C ARG A 30 -30.20 -34.92 -16.93
N GLY A 31 -30.99 -35.98 -16.75
CA GLY A 31 -31.02 -36.85 -15.58
C GLY A 31 -29.99 -38.00 -15.60
N PRO A 32 -30.11 -38.91 -14.62
CA PRO A 32 -29.05 -39.83 -14.17
C PRO A 32 -29.07 -41.17 -14.92
N ILE A 33 -28.10 -42.06 -14.64
CA ILE A 33 -28.28 -43.52 -14.39
C ILE A 33 -26.91 -44.27 -14.36
N THR A 34 -26.58 -44.73 -13.14
CA THR A 34 -26.07 -46.05 -12.67
C THR A 34 -24.92 -46.85 -13.32
N GLY A 35 -24.10 -47.42 -12.42
CA GLY A 35 -23.54 -48.79 -12.49
C GLY A 35 -22.14 -48.88 -13.10
N ASN A 36 -21.16 -49.65 -12.62
CA ASN A 36 -21.21 -50.84 -11.78
C ASN A 36 -19.81 -51.13 -11.19
N ARG A 37 -19.80 -51.76 -10.02
CA ARG A 37 -18.62 -52.37 -9.36
C ARG A 37 -17.97 -53.45 -10.22
N ARG A 38 -16.65 -53.66 -10.05
CA ARG A 38 -16.04 -55.01 -9.92
C ARG A 38 -14.71 -54.96 -9.15
N LEU A 39 -14.53 -56.01 -8.36
CA LEU A 39 -13.51 -56.28 -7.34
C LEU A 39 -12.37 -57.18 -7.88
N LEU A 40 -11.28 -57.22 -7.08
CA LEU A 40 -10.33 -58.34 -6.75
C LEU A 40 -8.87 -58.12 -7.23
N PRO A 41 -7.84 -58.72 -6.58
CA PRO A 41 -7.56 -58.87 -5.14
C PRO A 41 -6.06 -58.65 -4.72
N ARG A 42 -5.87 -58.36 -3.42
CA ARG A 42 -4.83 -58.82 -2.44
C ARG A 42 -3.71 -59.78 -2.94
N ASN A 43 -2.41 -59.66 -2.62
CA ASN A 43 -1.72 -59.50 -1.32
C ASN A 43 -0.21 -59.22 -1.53
N ALA A 44 0.44 -58.47 -0.63
CA ALA A 44 1.73 -58.85 -0.01
C ALA A 44 1.97 -58.00 1.25
N VAL A 45 2.30 -58.71 2.33
CA VAL A 45 2.46 -58.29 3.72
C VAL A 45 3.89 -57.80 3.97
N TYR A 46 4.08 -56.74 4.76
CA TYR A 46 5.18 -56.65 5.74
C TYR A 46 4.77 -55.83 6.97
N LEU A 47 4.87 -56.47 8.14
CA LEU A 47 4.81 -55.88 9.48
C LEU A 47 6.13 -55.14 9.79
N LEU A 48 6.07 -54.00 10.47
CA LEU A 48 7.06 -53.65 11.49
C LEU A 48 6.42 -52.86 12.64
N PHE A 49 6.79 -53.28 13.85
CA PHE A 49 6.29 -52.86 15.17
C PHE A 49 6.52 -51.37 15.48
N ALA A 50 5.54 -50.72 16.14
CA ALA A 50 5.78 -49.57 17.01
C ALA A 50 4.81 -49.57 18.20
N LEU A 51 5.36 -49.21 19.37
CA LEU A 51 4.78 -49.26 20.72
C LEU A 51 3.41 -48.58 20.87
N VAL A 52 2.51 -49.22 21.61
CA VAL A 52 1.25 -48.64 22.10
C VAL A 52 1.54 -47.85 23.38
N MET A 53 1.53 -46.53 23.26
CA MET A 53 1.25 -45.60 24.37
C MET A 53 -0.17 -45.06 24.16
N PRO A 54 -1.02 -44.92 25.19
CA PRO A 54 -2.35 -44.38 25.01
C PRO A 54 -2.24 -42.92 24.57
N ALA A 55 -2.62 -42.65 23.32
CA ALA A 55 -2.80 -41.30 22.82
C ALA A 55 -3.91 -40.65 23.65
N VAL A 56 -3.52 -39.75 24.55
CA VAL A 56 -4.41 -38.66 24.96
C VAL A 56 -4.64 -37.87 23.68
N VAL A 57 -5.82 -38.06 23.08
CA VAL A 57 -6.32 -37.18 22.03
C VAL A 57 -6.56 -35.84 22.72
N TRP A 58 -5.56 -34.98 22.70
CA TRP A 58 -5.82 -33.56 22.74
C TRP A 58 -6.61 -33.28 21.47
N ALA A 59 -7.89 -32.96 21.62
CA ALA A 59 -8.59 -32.27 20.56
C ALA A 59 -7.76 -31.03 20.28
N ASP A 60 -7.13 -30.96 19.10
CA ASP A 60 -6.50 -29.74 18.63
C ASP A 60 -7.55 -28.65 18.78
N ALA A 61 -7.24 -27.64 19.59
CA ALA A 61 -8.00 -26.42 19.58
C ALA A 61 -7.93 -25.94 18.13
N SER A 62 -9.06 -26.03 17.41
CA SER A 62 -9.25 -25.47 16.09
C SER A 62 -8.57 -24.10 16.08
N THR A 63 -7.52 -23.91 15.27
CA THR A 63 -6.89 -22.60 15.13
C THR A 63 -7.94 -21.68 14.53
N VAL A 64 -8.64 -20.95 15.38
CA VAL A 64 -9.60 -19.93 14.97
C VAL A 64 -8.80 -18.93 14.13
N GLY A 65 -9.10 -18.84 12.83
CA GLY A 65 -8.37 -17.97 11.92
C GLY A 65 -8.52 -16.49 12.32
N LEU A 66 -7.55 -15.65 11.98
CA LEU A 66 -7.64 -14.20 12.16
C LEU A 66 -8.24 -13.53 10.92
N GLN A 67 -9.01 -12.46 11.11
CA GLN A 67 -9.49 -11.58 10.04
C GLN A 67 -9.31 -10.12 10.44
N PRO A 68 -9.05 -9.20 9.50
CA PRO A 68 -8.91 -9.41 8.05
C PRO A 68 -7.61 -10.12 7.63
N GLN A 69 -7.66 -11.03 6.65
CA GLN A 69 -6.46 -11.72 6.15
C GLN A 69 -5.52 -10.84 5.31
N GLY A 70 -6.00 -9.70 4.78
CA GLY A 70 -5.12 -8.67 4.20
C GLY A 70 -4.02 -8.22 5.16
N LEU A 71 -4.28 -8.22 6.48
CA LEU A 71 -3.29 -7.91 7.52
C LEU A 71 -2.19 -8.97 7.63
N ASN A 72 -2.56 -10.24 7.45
CA ASN A 72 -1.59 -11.32 7.40
C ASN A 72 -0.66 -11.14 6.18
N HIS A 73 -1.25 -10.79 5.03
CA HIS A 73 -0.54 -10.65 3.77
C HIS A 73 0.53 -9.56 3.80
N ILE A 74 0.30 -8.47 4.54
CA ILE A 74 1.27 -7.38 4.74
C ILE A 74 2.11 -7.54 6.03
N GLY A 75 2.06 -8.70 6.68
CA GLY A 75 2.92 -9.04 7.81
C GLY A 75 2.50 -8.50 9.19
N VAL A 76 1.33 -7.87 9.34
CA VAL A 76 0.87 -7.29 10.62
C VAL A 76 0.75 -8.35 11.72
N TYR A 77 0.15 -9.51 11.43
CA TYR A 77 0.01 -10.56 12.44
C TYR A 77 1.35 -11.20 12.82
N GLY A 78 2.26 -11.34 11.86
CA GLY A 78 3.63 -11.78 12.14
C GLY A 78 4.36 -10.78 13.03
N LEU A 79 4.25 -9.49 12.73
CA LEU A 79 4.83 -8.42 13.55
C LEU A 79 4.29 -8.43 14.98
N ARG A 80 2.99 -8.66 15.19
CA ARG A 80 2.42 -8.80 16.55
C ARG A 80 2.91 -10.04 17.30
N GLN A 81 3.42 -11.06 16.63
CA GLN A 81 4.09 -12.17 17.32
C GLN A 81 5.48 -11.75 17.81
N VAL A 82 6.15 -10.83 17.10
CA VAL A 82 7.47 -10.28 17.45
C VAL A 82 7.36 -9.21 18.55
N ASP A 83 6.42 -8.28 18.42
CA ASP A 83 6.10 -7.26 19.42
C ASP A 83 4.58 -7.25 19.68
N PRO A 84 4.09 -8.05 20.65
CA PRO A 84 2.68 -8.18 20.98
C PRO A 84 2.01 -6.91 21.48
N ASN A 85 2.79 -5.90 21.87
CA ASN A 85 2.23 -4.65 22.38
C ASN A 85 1.87 -3.68 21.25
N LEU A 86 2.14 -4.01 19.97
CA LEU A 86 1.76 -3.18 18.82
C LEU A 86 0.27 -3.34 18.47
N ASP A 87 -0.58 -2.86 19.36
CA ASP A 87 -2.04 -2.89 19.27
C ASP A 87 -2.67 -1.49 19.11
N GLY A 88 -1.85 -0.44 19.09
CA GLY A 88 -2.25 0.95 18.95
C GLY A 88 -2.61 1.64 20.26
N SER A 89 -2.44 1.02 21.42
CA SER A 89 -2.84 1.57 22.73
C SER A 89 -2.26 2.97 23.02
N ASP A 90 -1.08 3.29 22.49
CA ASP A 90 -0.41 4.61 22.60
C ASP A 90 -0.59 5.51 21.36
N VAL A 91 -1.51 5.16 20.46
CA VAL A 91 -1.74 5.85 19.19
C VAL A 91 -3.14 6.45 19.12
N SER A 92 -3.22 7.66 18.59
CA SER A 92 -4.45 8.34 18.24
C SER A 92 -4.53 8.54 16.73
N VAL A 93 -5.59 8.03 16.11
CA VAL A 93 -5.80 8.06 14.65
C VAL A 93 -6.96 8.98 14.33
N GLY A 94 -6.73 10.01 13.52
CA GLY A 94 -7.80 10.84 12.98
C GLY A 94 -8.37 10.23 11.70
N VAL A 95 -9.63 9.80 11.74
CA VAL A 95 -10.34 9.24 10.57
C VAL A 95 -11.26 10.32 10.02
N ILE A 96 -10.91 10.89 8.87
CA ILE A 96 -11.71 11.95 8.25
C ILE A 96 -12.71 11.30 7.31
N SER A 97 -13.99 11.39 7.68
CA SER A 97 -15.09 10.73 7.00
C SER A 97 -16.04 11.76 6.39
N ARG A 98 -16.41 11.56 5.12
CA ARG A 98 -17.51 12.31 4.51
C ARG A 98 -18.86 11.82 5.05
N SER A 99 -19.85 12.70 5.00
CA SER A 99 -21.26 12.27 5.07
C SER A 99 -21.58 11.29 3.93
N GLY A 100 -22.37 10.27 4.22
CA GLY A 100 -22.88 9.31 3.25
C GLY A 100 -23.93 9.92 2.33
N THR A 101 -24.70 10.91 2.81
CA THR A 101 -25.76 11.57 2.05
C THR A 101 -25.60 13.09 2.03
N TYR A 102 -26.11 13.68 0.95
CA TYR A 102 -26.10 15.12 0.69
C TYR A 102 -27.47 15.57 0.18
N ILE A 103 -28.00 16.67 0.72
CA ILE A 103 -29.23 17.34 0.23
C ILE A 103 -28.84 18.75 -0.17
N ASP A 104 -29.16 19.14 -1.41
CA ASP A 104 -28.78 20.44 -1.99
C ASP A 104 -27.29 20.77 -1.84
N GLY A 105 -26.43 19.75 -1.98
CA GLY A 105 -24.97 19.87 -1.83
C GLY A 105 -24.47 19.97 -0.38
N LYS A 106 -25.35 19.89 0.63
CA LYS A 106 -24.97 19.96 2.05
C LYS A 106 -24.88 18.57 2.70
N PRO A 107 -23.85 18.31 3.53
CA PRO A 107 -23.71 17.04 4.24
C PRO A 107 -24.88 16.80 5.19
N GLN A 108 -25.32 15.54 5.31
CA GLN A 108 -26.41 15.15 6.22
C GLN A 108 -25.94 14.58 7.56
N ASN A 109 -24.65 14.72 7.88
CA ASN A 109 -24.03 14.30 9.13
C ASN A 109 -24.07 12.78 9.40
N ASP A 110 -24.22 11.97 8.34
CA ASP A 110 -24.17 10.52 8.37
C ASP A 110 -22.76 10.00 8.04
N TYR A 111 -21.82 10.26 8.94
CA TYR A 111 -20.39 9.95 8.76
C TYR A 111 -19.86 8.92 9.77
N ARG A 112 -20.60 8.62 10.84
CA ARG A 112 -20.08 7.82 11.97
C ARG A 112 -20.09 6.33 11.63
N PRO A 113 -19.11 5.53 12.10
CA PRO A 113 -19.21 4.08 12.05
C PRO A 113 -20.31 3.55 12.99
N SER A 114 -20.80 2.35 12.72
CA SER A 114 -21.75 1.67 13.60
C SER A 114 -21.04 1.13 14.84
N VAL A 115 -21.20 1.82 15.98
CA VAL A 115 -20.72 1.34 17.29
C VAL A 115 -21.57 0.22 17.88
N LEU A 116 -22.66 -0.14 17.20
CA LEU A 116 -23.49 -1.29 17.58
C LEU A 116 -22.95 -2.61 17.01
N HIS A 117 -22.08 -2.56 16.01
CA HIS A 117 -21.44 -3.76 15.49
C HIS A 117 -20.45 -4.33 16.52
N GLU A 118 -20.45 -5.64 16.73
CA GLU A 118 -19.70 -6.30 17.80
C GLU A 118 -18.20 -5.96 17.74
N SER A 119 -17.60 -5.96 16.54
CA SER A 119 -16.20 -5.55 16.37
C SER A 119 -15.88 -4.12 16.79
N LEU A 120 -16.86 -3.21 16.82
CA LEU A 120 -16.65 -1.80 17.14
C LEU A 120 -17.25 -1.40 18.49
N ALA A 121 -17.97 -2.30 19.15
CA ALA A 121 -18.65 -2.03 20.41
C ALA A 121 -17.68 -1.64 21.55
N SER A 122 -16.45 -2.16 21.50
CA SER A 122 -15.39 -1.85 22.48
C SER A 122 -14.35 -0.83 21.98
N ALA A 123 -14.47 -0.37 20.72
CA ALA A 123 -13.51 0.55 20.13
C ALA A 123 -13.56 1.93 20.82
N ARG A 124 -12.39 2.55 21.00
CA ARG A 124 -12.25 3.85 21.69
C ARG A 124 -12.48 5.01 20.70
N LEU A 125 -13.72 5.11 20.23
CA LEU A 125 -14.10 6.09 19.21
C LEU A 125 -14.69 7.37 19.82
N ARG A 126 -14.29 8.51 19.24
CA ARG A 126 -14.87 9.83 19.50
C ARG A 126 -15.26 10.47 18.17
N PHE A 127 -16.32 11.27 18.20
CA PHE A 127 -16.96 11.80 17.01
C PHE A 127 -16.96 13.32 17.06
N HIS A 128 -16.57 13.96 15.96
CA HIS A 128 -16.42 15.40 15.85
C HIS A 128 -17.24 15.92 14.66
N ASP A 129 -18.23 16.76 14.96
CA ASP A 129 -19.08 17.44 13.99
C ASP A 129 -19.58 18.78 14.56
N GLU A 130 -20.24 19.59 13.72
CA GLU A 130 -20.78 20.90 14.09
C GLU A 130 -22.00 20.82 15.03
N GLY A 131 -22.55 19.64 15.30
CA GLY A 131 -23.73 19.46 16.15
C GLY A 131 -25.04 20.02 15.57
N GLN A 132 -25.05 20.44 14.30
CA GLN A 132 -26.21 21.08 13.66
C GLN A 132 -27.30 20.07 13.22
N LEU A 133 -26.90 18.85 12.89
CA LEU A 133 -27.79 17.77 12.47
C LEU A 133 -27.59 16.54 13.37
N PRO A 134 -28.63 15.73 13.60
CA PRO A 134 -28.46 14.43 14.25
C PRO A 134 -27.45 13.58 13.48
N PRO A 135 -26.47 12.97 14.17
CA PRO A 135 -25.48 12.14 13.50
C PRO A 135 -26.11 10.84 12.98
N GLY A 136 -25.78 10.48 11.75
CA GLY A 136 -26.14 9.21 11.12
C GLY A 136 -24.97 8.24 11.04
N VAL A 137 -25.27 7.00 10.65
CA VAL A 137 -24.29 5.93 10.49
C VAL A 137 -23.93 5.77 9.01
N SER A 138 -22.64 5.60 8.73
CA SER A 138 -22.07 5.40 7.41
C SER A 138 -21.57 3.97 7.23
N THR A 139 -22.02 3.29 6.17
CA THR A 139 -21.49 1.97 5.79
C THR A 139 -19.99 2.02 5.52
N HIS A 140 -19.53 3.06 4.82
CA HIS A 140 -18.13 3.22 4.44
C HIS A 140 -17.25 3.47 5.67
N SER A 141 -17.66 4.38 6.57
CA SER A 141 -16.93 4.63 7.81
C SER A 141 -16.92 3.40 8.72
N THR A 142 -18.03 2.65 8.78
CA THR A 142 -18.11 1.37 9.52
C THR A 142 -17.06 0.37 9.02
N ALA A 143 -16.96 0.18 7.70
CA ALA A 143 -15.97 -0.70 7.11
C ALA A 143 -14.53 -0.24 7.39
N VAL A 144 -14.20 1.03 7.14
CA VAL A 144 -12.86 1.60 7.39
C VAL A 144 -12.47 1.48 8.87
N CYS A 145 -13.38 1.85 9.77
CA CYS A 145 -13.12 1.76 11.21
C CYS A 145 -13.01 0.31 11.68
N SER A 146 -13.72 -0.65 11.08
CA SER A 146 -13.57 -2.07 11.42
C SER A 146 -12.17 -2.60 11.08
N ILE A 147 -11.62 -2.21 9.92
CA ILE A 147 -10.24 -2.58 9.54
C ILE A 147 -9.21 -2.00 10.50
N LEU A 148 -9.39 -0.76 10.96
CA LEU A 148 -8.47 -0.10 11.88
C LEU A 148 -8.62 -0.59 13.33
N PHE A 149 -9.83 -0.50 13.89
CA PHE A 149 -10.06 -0.59 15.33
C PHE A 149 -10.87 -1.83 15.74
N GLY A 150 -11.30 -2.64 14.78
CA GLY A 150 -12.21 -3.75 15.05
C GLY A 150 -11.59 -4.79 15.98
N ASN A 151 -12.39 -5.33 16.90
CA ASN A 151 -12.00 -6.43 17.76
C ASN A 151 -13.23 -7.26 18.15
N ASP A 152 -13.30 -8.49 17.67
CA ASP A 152 -14.35 -9.46 18.02
C ASP A 152 -13.77 -10.87 18.09
N ALA A 153 -13.68 -11.41 19.30
CA ALA A 153 -13.12 -12.73 19.55
C ALA A 153 -14.07 -13.89 19.19
N GLN A 154 -15.36 -13.61 18.94
CA GLN A 154 -16.41 -14.58 18.67
C GLN A 154 -17.03 -14.38 17.28
N ALA A 155 -16.31 -13.70 16.39
CA ALA A 155 -16.79 -13.38 15.07
C ALA A 155 -17.12 -14.63 14.25
N PHE A 156 -18.15 -14.52 13.42
CA PHE A 156 -18.64 -15.60 12.59
C PHE A 156 -19.09 -15.09 11.23
N SER A 157 -18.88 -15.89 10.19
CA SER A 157 -19.55 -15.70 8.91
C SER A 157 -19.89 -17.06 8.32
N GLU A 158 -20.98 -17.14 7.55
CA GLU A 158 -21.39 -18.39 6.90
C GLU A 158 -20.30 -18.95 5.98
N ALA A 159 -19.54 -18.06 5.33
CA ALA A 159 -18.50 -18.44 4.38
C ALA A 159 -17.21 -18.96 5.06
N LEU A 160 -16.85 -18.45 6.24
CA LEU A 160 -15.57 -18.72 6.89
C LEU A 160 -15.67 -19.52 8.19
N GLY A 161 -16.88 -19.72 8.71
CA GLY A 161 -17.09 -20.25 10.06
C GLY A 161 -16.70 -19.24 11.13
N SER A 162 -16.27 -19.74 12.30
CA SER A 162 -15.80 -18.93 13.42
C SER A 162 -14.36 -18.45 13.23
N PHE A 163 -14.11 -17.18 13.51
CA PHE A 163 -12.79 -16.54 13.43
C PHE A 163 -12.64 -15.48 14.54
N GLN A 164 -11.43 -14.98 14.73
CA GLN A 164 -11.16 -13.79 15.53
C GLN A 164 -11.01 -12.61 14.59
N TYR A 165 -11.84 -11.59 14.77
CA TYR A 165 -11.70 -10.33 14.05
C TYR A 165 -10.80 -9.39 14.84
N GLN A 166 -9.72 -8.92 14.24
CA GLN A 166 -8.78 -7.99 14.86
C GLN A 166 -8.24 -7.03 13.79
N GLY A 167 -8.63 -5.76 13.88
CA GLY A 167 -8.11 -4.68 13.06
C GLY A 167 -6.62 -4.40 13.33
N VAL A 168 -6.05 -3.41 12.64
CA VAL A 168 -4.60 -3.11 12.70
C VAL A 168 -4.17 -2.40 13.99
N LEU A 169 -5.07 -1.66 14.62
CA LEU A 169 -4.83 -0.87 15.83
C LEU A 169 -6.06 -0.97 16.77
N PRO A 170 -6.43 -2.17 17.24
CA PRO A 170 -7.67 -2.41 17.98
C PRO A 170 -7.77 -1.62 19.30
N ALA A 171 -6.63 -1.20 19.88
CA ALA A 171 -6.59 -0.47 21.15
C ALA A 171 -6.43 1.05 20.97
N ALA A 172 -6.28 1.54 19.72
CA ALA A 172 -6.07 2.95 19.44
C ALA A 172 -7.27 3.83 19.76
N ARG A 173 -6.98 5.10 20.04
CA ARG A 173 -8.01 6.15 20.11
C ARG A 173 -8.38 6.57 18.69
N GLY A 174 -9.61 6.30 18.27
CA GLY A 174 -10.12 6.74 16.98
C GLY A 174 -10.85 8.07 17.12
N GLU A 175 -10.30 9.14 16.56
CA GLU A 175 -10.95 10.45 16.48
C GLU A 175 -11.59 10.57 15.08
N VAL A 176 -12.88 10.30 14.98
CA VAL A 176 -13.62 10.28 13.70
C VAL A 176 -14.23 11.66 13.47
N TYR A 177 -13.74 12.35 12.43
CA TYR A 177 -14.19 13.69 12.08
C TYR A 177 -15.15 13.65 10.91
N GLU A 178 -16.25 14.41 10.99
CA GLU A 178 -16.98 14.82 9.80
C GLU A 178 -16.07 15.71 8.94
N PHE A 179 -16.06 15.47 7.63
CA PHE A 179 -15.13 16.08 6.70
C PHE A 179 -15.11 17.62 6.76
N TRP A 180 -16.27 18.27 6.65
CA TRP A 180 -16.34 19.74 6.68
C TRP A 180 -15.99 20.30 8.05
N HIS A 181 -16.39 19.64 9.12
CA HIS A 181 -15.95 19.99 10.46
C HIS A 181 -14.42 19.95 10.58
N PHE A 182 -13.76 18.90 10.10
CA PHE A 182 -12.29 18.81 10.10
C PHE A 182 -11.66 19.97 9.33
N LEU A 183 -12.19 20.26 8.13
CA LEU A 183 -11.69 21.36 7.32
C LEU A 183 -11.82 22.71 8.03
N MET A 184 -12.95 22.98 8.68
CA MET A 184 -13.17 24.25 9.37
C MET A 184 -12.37 24.35 10.68
N ALA A 185 -12.32 23.28 11.47
CA ALA A 185 -11.69 23.28 12.79
C ALA A 185 -10.16 23.20 12.73
N HIS A 186 -9.60 22.50 11.73
CA HIS A 186 -8.16 22.20 11.67
C HIS A 186 -7.48 22.78 10.44
N VAL A 187 -8.02 22.55 9.24
CA VAL A 187 -7.36 22.98 8.00
C VAL A 187 -7.41 24.49 7.87
N PHE A 188 -8.62 25.08 7.87
CA PHE A 188 -8.84 26.51 7.66
C PHE A 188 -8.19 27.38 8.73
N THR A 189 -8.22 26.94 9.99
CA THR A 189 -7.59 27.62 11.13
C THR A 189 -6.09 27.32 11.24
N HIS A 190 -5.57 26.37 10.45
CA HIS A 190 -4.23 25.80 10.56
C HIS A 190 -3.93 25.28 11.99
N THR A 191 -4.91 24.71 12.68
CA THR A 191 -4.75 24.17 14.03
C THR A 191 -4.44 22.67 13.97
N ARG A 192 -3.28 22.26 14.51
CA ARG A 192 -2.90 20.84 14.58
C ARG A 192 -3.96 20.03 15.36
N PRO A 193 -4.55 18.97 14.78
CA PRO A 193 -5.42 18.06 15.51
C PRO A 193 -4.63 17.26 16.56
N ASP A 194 -5.29 16.89 17.66
CA ASP A 194 -4.70 16.04 18.71
C ASP A 194 -4.69 14.56 18.29
N VAL A 195 -3.96 14.25 17.22
CA VAL A 195 -3.80 12.90 16.68
C VAL A 195 -2.36 12.71 16.20
N ASP A 196 -1.96 11.45 16.09
CA ASP A 196 -0.62 11.08 15.65
C ASP A 196 -0.53 10.88 14.13
N LEU A 197 -1.61 10.44 13.50
CA LEU A 197 -1.74 10.36 12.06
C LEU A 197 -3.18 10.66 11.61
N LEU A 198 -3.33 11.05 10.34
CA LEU A 198 -4.62 11.18 9.67
C LEU A 198 -4.77 10.11 8.60
N THR A 199 -6.00 9.62 8.43
CA THR A 199 -6.37 8.73 7.33
C THR A 199 -7.62 9.23 6.60
N LEU A 200 -7.58 9.19 5.26
CA LEU A 200 -8.67 9.64 4.39
C LEU A 200 -8.94 8.62 3.28
N SER A 201 -10.06 7.92 3.38
CA SER A 201 -10.57 7.05 2.30
C SER A 201 -11.56 7.80 1.40
N VAL A 202 -11.19 9.01 0.98
CA VAL A 202 -11.97 9.94 0.14
C VAL A 202 -11.03 10.79 -0.70
N GLY A 203 -11.47 11.25 -1.87
CA GLY A 203 -10.71 12.23 -2.64
C GLY A 203 -11.47 12.95 -3.74
N SER A 204 -10.79 13.91 -4.38
CA SER A 204 -11.24 14.70 -5.53
C SER A 204 -10.27 14.57 -6.70
N GLY A 205 -10.76 14.76 -7.93
CA GLY A 205 -9.92 14.68 -9.13
C GLY A 205 -8.88 15.79 -9.27
N PHE A 206 -9.01 16.86 -8.48
CA PHE A 206 -8.14 18.04 -8.56
C PHE A 206 -7.64 18.46 -7.18
N GLU A 207 -6.47 19.09 -7.17
CA GLU A 207 -5.96 19.82 -6.03
C GLU A 207 -6.86 21.03 -5.74
N ASP A 208 -7.11 21.32 -4.47
CA ASP A 208 -7.87 22.49 -4.03
C ASP A 208 -7.26 23.06 -2.73
N TRP A 209 -7.78 24.18 -2.22
CA TRP A 209 -7.31 24.81 -0.99
C TRP A 209 -7.26 23.84 0.20
N TRP A 210 -8.18 22.88 0.30
CA TRP A 210 -8.24 21.96 1.43
C TRP A 210 -7.17 20.87 1.35
N THR A 211 -6.83 20.40 0.15
CA THR A 211 -5.74 19.42 -0.06
C THR A 211 -4.40 20.09 0.21
N ARG A 212 -4.20 21.32 -0.29
CA ARG A 212 -3.02 22.14 0.04
C ARG A 212 -2.92 22.47 1.53
N GLY A 213 -4.05 22.70 2.18
CA GLY A 213 -4.10 22.88 3.63
C GLY A 213 -3.66 21.63 4.40
N ILE A 214 -4.05 20.42 3.95
CA ILE A 214 -3.55 19.15 4.49
C ILE A 214 -2.04 19.01 4.24
N GLU A 215 -1.53 19.33 3.05
CA GLU A 215 -0.09 19.27 2.76
C GLU A 215 0.73 20.25 3.61
N SER A 216 0.18 21.44 3.85
CA SER A 216 0.70 22.42 4.78
C SER A 216 0.76 21.83 6.20
N MET A 217 -0.24 21.07 6.63
CA MET A 217 -0.19 20.40 7.95
C MET A 217 0.88 19.30 8.01
N CYS A 218 1.06 18.50 6.95
CA CYS A 218 2.17 17.54 6.86
C CYS A 218 3.51 18.24 7.06
N GLU A 219 3.76 19.31 6.29
CA GLU A 219 5.01 20.07 6.30
C GLU A 219 5.27 20.70 7.68
N HIS A 220 4.27 21.41 8.22
CA HIS A 220 4.47 22.30 9.37
C HIS A 220 4.33 21.61 10.73
N TYR A 221 3.74 20.40 10.77
CA TYR A 221 3.55 19.63 11.99
C TYR A 221 4.22 18.26 11.97
N GLY A 222 4.85 17.87 10.85
CA GLY A 222 5.41 16.53 10.68
C GLY A 222 4.34 15.44 10.79
N LEU A 223 3.08 15.77 10.48
CA LEU A 223 1.92 14.89 10.65
C LEU A 223 1.81 13.92 9.47
N PRO A 224 1.93 12.60 9.68
CA PRO A 224 1.66 11.62 8.62
C PRO A 224 0.19 11.65 8.20
N VAL A 225 -0.03 11.71 6.90
CA VAL A 225 -1.37 11.64 6.29
C VAL A 225 -1.37 10.52 5.27
N VAL A 226 -2.25 9.54 5.46
CA VAL A 226 -2.41 8.38 4.59
C VAL A 226 -3.75 8.49 3.88
N ALA A 227 -3.78 8.42 2.55
CA ALA A 227 -4.98 8.67 1.78
C ALA A 227 -5.12 7.76 0.56
N SER A 228 -6.36 7.42 0.23
CA SER A 228 -6.69 6.58 -0.92
C SER A 228 -6.38 7.28 -2.23
N ILE A 229 -5.79 6.55 -3.19
CA ILE A 229 -5.40 7.13 -4.49
C ILE A 229 -6.54 7.24 -5.50
N GLY A 230 -7.64 6.51 -5.34
CA GLY A 230 -8.65 6.40 -6.39
C GLY A 230 -8.91 4.96 -6.82
N ASN A 231 -10.12 4.69 -7.30
CA ASN A 231 -10.58 3.38 -7.73
C ASN A 231 -10.89 3.42 -9.23
N GLY A 232 -9.90 3.78 -10.06
CA GLY A 232 -10.08 4.19 -11.45
C GLY A 232 -11.21 3.48 -12.20
N TYR A 233 -12.01 4.24 -12.96
CA TYR A 233 -13.05 3.69 -13.85
C TYR A 233 -12.45 3.07 -15.14
N ALA A 234 -11.20 3.41 -15.45
CA ALA A 234 -10.38 2.90 -16.55
C ALA A 234 -8.91 2.95 -16.12
N ALA A 235 -8.02 2.25 -16.84
CA ALA A 235 -6.58 2.52 -16.74
C ALA A 235 -6.36 4.03 -17.00
N LEU A 236 -5.53 4.70 -16.20
CA LEU A 236 -5.19 6.13 -16.28
C LEU A 236 -6.17 7.14 -15.67
N ASP A 237 -7.17 6.69 -14.90
CA ASP A 237 -7.96 7.63 -14.11
C ASP A 237 -7.00 8.36 -13.14
N PRO A 238 -6.92 9.71 -13.19
CA PRO A 238 -5.88 10.44 -12.51
C PRO A 238 -5.96 10.19 -10.99
N PRO A 239 -4.81 10.10 -10.31
CA PRO A 239 -4.77 9.99 -8.86
C PRO A 239 -5.60 11.09 -8.18
N LEU A 240 -6.42 10.69 -7.20
CA LEU A 240 -7.29 11.59 -6.45
C LEU A 240 -6.54 12.24 -5.29
N TYR A 241 -6.82 13.51 -5.04
CA TYR A 241 -6.30 14.26 -3.91
C TYR A 241 -7.15 14.00 -2.65
N PRO A 242 -6.55 13.84 -1.46
CA PRO A 242 -5.15 14.14 -1.15
C PRO A 242 -4.20 12.94 -1.33
N GLY A 243 -4.65 11.76 -1.78
CA GLY A 243 -3.73 10.65 -2.08
C GLY A 243 -2.64 11.04 -3.10
N ALA A 244 -3.02 11.88 -4.06
CA ALA A 244 -2.14 12.45 -5.08
C ALA A 244 -1.21 13.57 -4.58
N SER A 245 -1.41 14.11 -3.38
CA SER A 245 -0.59 15.19 -2.81
C SER A 245 0.87 14.76 -2.60
N ALA A 246 1.81 15.71 -2.64
CA ALA A 246 3.23 15.46 -2.52
C ALA A 246 3.61 15.01 -1.09
N ASN A 247 3.07 15.69 -0.09
CA ASN A 247 3.41 15.45 1.32
C ASN A 247 2.60 14.32 1.98
N ALA A 248 1.55 13.84 1.32
CA ALA A 248 0.74 12.72 1.79
C ALA A 248 1.29 11.37 1.28
N ILE A 249 0.84 10.29 1.93
CA ILE A 249 1.08 8.90 1.53
C ILE A 249 -0.17 8.42 0.78
N GLY A 250 -0.07 8.35 -0.54
CA GLY A 250 -1.09 7.85 -1.45
C GLY A 250 -1.05 6.33 -1.56
N VAL A 251 -2.17 5.68 -1.27
CA VAL A 251 -2.27 4.21 -1.21
C VAL A 251 -3.13 3.68 -2.36
N GLY A 252 -2.53 2.85 -3.20
CA GLY A 252 -3.21 2.10 -4.26
C GLY A 252 -3.69 0.72 -3.82
N VAL A 253 -4.11 -0.09 -4.79
CA VAL A 253 -4.78 -1.39 -4.55
C VAL A 253 -3.98 -2.53 -5.12
N VAL A 254 -3.71 -3.55 -4.30
CA VAL A 254 -3.40 -4.92 -4.76
C VAL A 254 -4.69 -5.72 -4.72
N SER A 255 -5.06 -6.33 -5.84
CA SER A 255 -6.33 -7.04 -5.95
C SER A 255 -6.24 -8.44 -5.34
N SER A 256 -7.35 -8.89 -4.75
CA SER A 256 -7.58 -10.31 -4.44
C SER A 256 -7.36 -11.19 -5.66
N VAL A 257 -6.94 -12.43 -5.44
CA VAL A 257 -6.97 -13.47 -6.48
C VAL A 257 -8.41 -13.72 -6.94
N ASN A 258 -8.56 -14.09 -8.21
CA ASN A 258 -9.84 -14.37 -8.83
C ASN A 258 -10.31 -15.79 -8.47
N SER A 259 -10.99 -15.93 -7.34
CA SER A 259 -11.55 -17.19 -6.88
C SER A 259 -13.03 -17.06 -6.56
N ALA A 260 -13.80 -18.12 -6.82
CA ALA A 260 -15.18 -18.23 -6.33
C ALA A 260 -15.23 -18.52 -4.82
N ASP A 261 -14.14 -19.02 -4.23
CA ASP A 261 -14.04 -19.26 -2.80
C ASP A 261 -13.65 -17.96 -2.08
N THR A 262 -14.57 -17.49 -1.22
CA THR A 262 -14.40 -16.27 -0.44
C THR A 262 -13.20 -16.32 0.49
N ALA A 263 -12.89 -17.48 1.09
CA ALA A 263 -11.73 -17.64 1.96
C ALA A 263 -10.42 -17.46 1.18
N ILE A 264 -10.36 -17.99 -0.04
CA ILE A 264 -9.19 -17.86 -0.92
C ILE A 264 -9.00 -16.41 -1.35
N SER A 265 -10.05 -15.74 -1.84
CA SER A 265 -9.95 -14.34 -2.28
C SER A 265 -9.63 -13.38 -1.14
N LEU A 266 -10.08 -13.64 0.09
CA LEU A 266 -9.72 -12.81 1.25
C LEU A 266 -8.28 -13.01 1.73
N ALA A 267 -7.67 -14.17 1.45
CA ALA A 267 -6.35 -14.53 1.96
C ALA A 267 -5.20 -14.34 0.98
N ASN A 268 -5.49 -14.26 -0.33
CA ASN A 268 -4.47 -14.19 -1.37
C ASN A 268 -4.69 -12.97 -2.26
N PHE A 269 -3.60 -12.28 -2.56
CA PHE A 269 -3.55 -11.08 -3.37
C PHE A 269 -2.52 -11.27 -4.48
N ALA A 270 -2.81 -10.75 -5.66
CA ALA A 270 -2.02 -10.99 -6.87
C ALA A 270 -1.27 -9.72 -7.30
N LEU A 271 -1.92 -8.88 -8.11
CA LEU A 271 -1.32 -7.72 -8.76
C LEU A 271 -2.08 -6.45 -8.44
N ALA A 272 -1.38 -5.32 -8.50
CA ALA A 272 -2.03 -4.02 -8.56
C ALA A 272 -2.53 -3.78 -9.98
N HIS A 273 -3.85 -3.76 -10.18
CA HIS A 273 -4.44 -3.65 -11.51
C HIS A 273 -4.98 -2.22 -11.75
N PRO A 274 -4.67 -1.57 -12.89
CA PRO A 274 -5.18 -0.24 -13.23
C PRO A 274 -6.71 -0.14 -13.31
N ALA A 275 -7.41 -1.27 -13.47
CA ALA A 275 -8.87 -1.33 -13.45
C ALA A 275 -9.48 -1.23 -12.04
N ARG A 276 -8.63 -1.27 -10.99
CA ARG A 276 -9.03 -1.25 -9.58
C ARG A 276 -8.37 -0.12 -8.78
N SER A 277 -7.19 0.33 -9.22
CA SER A 277 -6.43 1.42 -8.61
C SER A 277 -6.22 2.52 -9.62
N SER A 278 -6.48 3.77 -9.23
CA SER A 278 -5.90 4.91 -9.95
C SER A 278 -4.37 4.81 -9.87
N GLY A 279 -3.71 5.15 -10.98
CA GLY A 279 -2.27 5.11 -11.15
C GLY A 279 -1.76 6.42 -11.71
N GLY A 280 -0.48 6.69 -11.50
CA GLY A 280 0.19 7.89 -11.95
C GLY A 280 0.39 7.95 -13.47
N THR A 281 0.88 9.09 -13.95
CA THR A 281 1.31 10.25 -13.16
C THR A 281 0.16 11.16 -12.72
N THR A 282 0.38 12.00 -11.71
CA THR A 282 -0.54 13.12 -11.43
C THR A 282 -0.57 14.08 -12.63
N GLY A 283 -1.56 14.98 -12.71
CA GLY A 283 -1.58 16.00 -13.77
C GLY A 283 -0.35 16.94 -13.80
N GLY A 284 0.49 16.94 -12.76
CA GLY A 284 1.78 17.64 -12.71
C GLY A 284 2.99 16.75 -12.98
N GLY A 285 2.80 15.50 -13.40
CA GLY A 285 3.87 14.55 -13.73
C GLY A 285 4.43 13.75 -12.56
N ARG A 286 4.05 14.04 -11.31
CA ARG A 286 4.53 13.29 -10.13
C ARG A 286 4.10 11.83 -10.13
N SER A 287 4.99 10.93 -9.73
CA SER A 287 4.72 9.51 -9.57
C SER A 287 3.76 9.24 -8.40
N LYS A 288 2.75 8.41 -8.67
CA LYS A 288 1.75 7.92 -7.71
C LYS A 288 1.22 6.55 -8.14
N PRO A 289 0.69 5.71 -7.24
CA PRO A 289 0.64 5.88 -5.79
C PRO A 289 2.04 5.88 -5.14
N ASP A 290 2.16 6.20 -3.85
CA ASP A 290 3.44 6.04 -3.17
C ASP A 290 3.68 4.56 -2.81
N ILE A 291 2.61 3.84 -2.47
CA ILE A 291 2.64 2.43 -2.07
C ILE A 291 1.30 1.76 -2.43
N VAL A 292 1.26 0.44 -2.50
CA VAL A 292 0.02 -0.34 -2.63
C VAL A 292 -0.23 -1.22 -1.42
N ALA A 293 -1.49 -1.59 -1.18
CA ALA A 293 -1.87 -2.52 -0.13
C ALA A 293 -3.09 -3.36 -0.57
N PRO A 294 -3.36 -4.51 0.08
CA PRO A 294 -4.53 -5.33 -0.18
C PRO A 294 -5.84 -4.54 -0.22
N GLY A 295 -6.58 -4.66 -1.32
CA GLY A 295 -7.82 -3.92 -1.55
C GLY A 295 -9.03 -4.52 -0.86
N ASN A 296 -9.05 -5.84 -0.68
CA ASN A 296 -10.20 -6.56 -0.16
C ASN A 296 -9.96 -7.00 1.29
N CYS A 297 -10.98 -6.78 2.11
CA CYS A 297 -10.99 -7.19 3.52
C CYS A 297 -12.38 -7.68 3.87
N LEU A 298 -12.45 -8.56 4.86
CA LEU A 298 -13.69 -8.82 5.56
C LEU A 298 -13.99 -7.60 6.47
N VAL A 299 -15.17 -7.00 6.33
CA VAL A 299 -15.54 -5.75 7.03
C VAL A 299 -16.91 -5.87 7.70
N ALA A 300 -17.13 -5.05 8.72
CA ALA A 300 -18.40 -4.98 9.45
C ALA A 300 -19.56 -4.48 8.57
N ASP A 301 -20.71 -5.15 8.61
CA ASP A 301 -21.97 -4.69 8.02
C ASP A 301 -22.63 -3.65 8.92
N VAL A 302 -23.07 -2.53 8.35
CA VAL A 302 -23.76 -1.49 9.11
C VAL A 302 -25.14 -1.93 9.60
N ASN A 303 -25.78 -2.88 8.90
CA ASN A 303 -27.18 -3.26 9.11
C ASN A 303 -27.37 -4.46 10.02
N ASP A 304 -26.31 -5.19 10.36
CA ASP A 304 -26.38 -6.36 11.23
C ASP A 304 -25.15 -6.40 12.15
N PRO A 305 -25.34 -6.30 13.48
CA PRO A 305 -24.27 -6.20 14.46
C PRO A 305 -23.21 -7.32 14.44
N ASN A 306 -23.55 -8.49 13.90
CA ASN A 306 -22.67 -9.68 13.94
C ASN A 306 -22.20 -10.08 12.55
N ARG A 307 -22.54 -9.31 11.51
CA ARG A 307 -22.36 -9.73 10.12
C ARG A 307 -21.16 -9.06 9.49
N TYR A 308 -20.39 -9.90 8.82
CA TYR A 308 -19.22 -9.47 8.08
C TYR A 308 -19.39 -9.76 6.59
N GLU A 309 -18.91 -8.86 5.74
CA GLU A 309 -18.95 -9.00 4.28
C GLU A 309 -17.58 -8.69 3.66
N PRO A 310 -17.19 -9.34 2.54
CA PRO A 310 -16.05 -8.90 1.74
C PRO A 310 -16.31 -7.50 1.18
N ALA A 311 -15.35 -6.60 1.35
CA ALA A 311 -15.44 -5.23 0.91
C ALA A 311 -15.24 -5.08 -0.62
N GLY A 312 -14.51 -6.01 -1.23
CA GLY A 312 -14.01 -5.94 -2.61
C GLY A 312 -12.73 -5.12 -2.73
N ASP A 313 -12.11 -5.11 -3.91
CA ASP A 313 -10.82 -4.47 -4.15
C ASP A 313 -10.91 -2.96 -4.37
N TRP A 314 -10.69 -2.18 -3.30
CA TRP A 314 -10.84 -0.73 -3.35
C TRP A 314 -9.80 -0.01 -2.50
N SER A 315 -9.31 1.14 -2.98
CA SER A 315 -8.30 1.94 -2.28
C SER A 315 -8.80 2.51 -0.96
N SER A 316 -10.12 2.68 -0.81
CA SER A 316 -10.76 3.02 0.47
C SER A 316 -10.50 2.00 1.57
N PHE A 317 -10.25 0.73 1.22
CA PHE A 317 -10.01 -0.36 2.16
C PHE A 317 -8.54 -0.73 2.23
N SER A 318 -7.73 -0.48 1.19
CA SER A 318 -6.26 -0.61 1.29
C SER A 318 -5.63 0.50 2.15
N THR A 319 -6.19 1.71 2.11
CA THR A 319 -5.73 2.88 2.91
C THR A 319 -5.68 2.61 4.42
N PRO A 320 -6.74 2.10 5.09
CA PRO A 320 -6.68 1.81 6.52
C PRO A 320 -5.67 0.72 6.90
N LEU A 321 -5.30 -0.18 5.98
CA LEU A 321 -4.21 -1.14 6.24
C LEU A 321 -2.88 -0.40 6.37
N ALA A 322 -2.57 0.47 5.40
CA ALA A 322 -1.35 1.26 5.41
C ALA A 322 -1.31 2.27 6.57
N ALA A 323 -2.43 2.94 6.87
CA ALA A 323 -2.54 3.82 8.02
C ALA A 323 -2.32 3.08 9.34
N GLY A 324 -2.81 1.84 9.44
CA GLY A 324 -2.58 0.96 10.57
C GLY A 324 -1.10 0.64 10.78
N VAL A 325 -0.37 0.28 9.71
CA VAL A 325 1.09 0.03 9.77
C VAL A 325 1.84 1.29 10.21
N VAL A 326 1.50 2.46 9.65
CA VAL A 326 2.07 3.75 10.09
C VAL A 326 1.82 3.97 11.59
N GLY A 327 0.62 3.67 12.09
CA GLY A 327 0.33 3.74 13.53
C GLY A 327 1.18 2.79 14.37
N MET A 328 1.42 1.55 13.92
CA MET A 328 2.30 0.60 14.62
C MET A 328 3.75 1.13 14.71
N LEU A 329 4.26 1.75 13.64
CA LEU A 329 5.58 2.38 13.65
C LEU A 329 5.64 3.56 14.64
N ILE A 330 4.60 4.39 14.67
CA ILE A 330 4.48 5.50 15.63
C ILE A 330 4.44 4.98 17.06
N GLU A 331 3.68 3.93 17.35
CA GLU A 331 3.61 3.30 18.66
C GLU A 331 5.00 2.84 19.13
N ARG A 332 5.72 2.13 18.26
CA ARG A 332 7.08 1.69 18.56
C ARG A 332 8.01 2.86 18.84
N ALA A 333 7.96 3.91 18.00
CA ALA A 333 8.82 5.08 18.14
C ALA A 333 8.48 5.95 19.37
N LYS A 334 7.23 5.95 19.84
CA LYS A 334 6.84 6.60 21.11
C LYS A 334 7.38 5.89 22.34
N ARG A 335 7.49 4.55 22.27
CA ARG A 335 7.95 3.71 23.38
C ARG A 335 9.47 3.63 23.50
N ASP A 336 10.18 4.13 22.50
CA ASP A 336 11.64 4.10 22.46
C ASP A 336 12.19 5.50 22.18
N GLU A 337 12.80 6.11 23.20
CA GLU A 337 13.36 7.46 23.10
C GLU A 337 14.40 7.59 21.98
N ALA A 338 15.14 6.50 21.68
CA ALA A 338 16.12 6.48 20.58
C ALA A 338 15.48 6.62 19.19
N LEU A 339 14.19 6.31 19.07
CA LEU A 339 13.42 6.39 17.82
C LEU A 339 12.59 7.67 17.72
N SER A 340 12.57 8.52 18.75
CA SER A 340 11.74 9.74 18.80
C SER A 340 11.97 10.70 17.63
N ALA A 341 13.17 10.71 17.04
CA ALA A 341 13.49 11.51 15.86
C ALA A 341 12.64 11.14 14.63
N ALA A 342 12.14 9.91 14.52
CA ALA A 342 11.23 9.49 13.46
C ALA A 342 9.86 10.20 13.55
N LEU A 343 9.51 10.73 14.72
CA LEU A 343 8.25 11.42 15.00
C LEU A 343 8.41 12.95 15.13
N SER A 344 9.56 13.49 14.69
CA SER A 344 9.85 14.91 14.74
C SER A 344 8.78 15.74 14.02
N ALA A 345 8.32 16.83 14.63
CA ALA A 345 7.47 17.81 13.96
C ALA A 345 8.16 18.46 12.74
N ASN A 346 9.50 18.39 12.70
CA ASN A 346 10.30 18.84 11.57
C ASN A 346 10.70 17.61 10.72
N GLY A 347 9.79 17.14 9.87
CA GLY A 347 10.07 16.11 8.85
C GLY A 347 9.84 14.64 9.25
N GLY A 348 9.24 14.36 10.41
CA GLY A 348 8.91 12.99 10.82
C GLY A 348 7.94 12.28 9.86
N ASN A 349 7.03 13.02 9.23
CA ASN A 349 6.19 12.49 8.15
C ASN A 349 7.01 11.96 6.97
N CYS A 350 8.10 12.65 6.59
CA CYS A 350 9.01 12.18 5.55
C CYS A 350 9.77 10.93 5.99
N VAL A 351 10.21 10.85 7.27
CA VAL A 351 10.90 9.64 7.79
C VAL A 351 10.01 8.42 7.70
N ILE A 352 8.78 8.52 8.22
CA ILE A 352 7.82 7.41 8.15
C ILE A 352 7.52 7.04 6.69
N LYS A 353 7.35 8.03 5.80
CA LYS A 353 7.11 7.80 4.38
C LYS A 353 8.30 7.09 3.70
N SER A 354 9.54 7.54 3.93
CA SER A 354 10.74 6.89 3.40
C SER A 354 10.90 5.46 3.93
N ILE A 355 10.61 5.21 5.21
CA ILE A 355 10.70 3.87 5.80
C ILE A 355 9.74 2.89 5.10
N ILE A 356 8.44 3.23 5.01
CA ILE A 356 7.45 2.30 4.44
C ILE A 356 7.68 2.07 2.94
N MET A 357 8.15 3.08 2.21
CA MET A 357 8.45 2.98 0.78
C MET A 357 9.72 2.16 0.55
N ASN A 358 10.77 2.38 1.34
CA ASN A 358 12.02 1.64 1.21
C ASN A 358 11.86 0.15 1.51
N SER A 359 11.00 -0.19 2.47
CA SER A 359 10.76 -1.57 2.87
C SER A 359 9.75 -2.32 2.01
N ALA A 360 9.06 -1.63 1.09
CA ALA A 360 7.97 -2.19 0.31
C ALA A 360 8.42 -3.37 -0.58
N VAL A 361 7.58 -4.39 -0.65
CA VAL A 361 7.81 -5.59 -1.47
C VAL A 361 7.43 -5.29 -2.91
N LYS A 362 8.38 -5.46 -3.83
CA LYS A 362 8.11 -5.36 -5.27
C LYS A 362 7.27 -6.57 -5.70
N LEU A 363 6.13 -6.33 -6.35
CA LEU A 363 5.34 -7.41 -6.96
C LEU A 363 5.83 -7.63 -8.40
N PRO A 364 5.38 -8.69 -9.08
CA PRO A 364 5.66 -8.86 -10.51
C PRO A 364 5.36 -7.59 -11.31
N TYR A 365 6.16 -7.36 -12.35
CA TYR A 365 6.10 -6.17 -13.22
C TYR A 365 6.37 -4.84 -12.53
N TRP A 366 7.01 -4.83 -11.36
CA TRP A 366 7.45 -3.56 -10.76
C TRP A 366 8.62 -2.99 -11.58
N HIS A 367 8.46 -1.77 -12.08
CA HIS A 367 9.46 -1.04 -12.85
C HIS A 367 9.35 0.47 -12.58
N LYS A 368 10.45 1.24 -12.63
CA LYS A 368 10.38 2.69 -12.44
C LYS A 368 9.68 3.33 -13.65
N GLY A 369 8.75 4.26 -13.42
CA GLY A 369 8.13 4.99 -14.53
C GLY A 369 7.23 4.16 -15.43
N ALA A 370 7.42 4.32 -16.75
CA ALA A 370 6.73 3.57 -17.79
C ALA A 370 7.37 2.18 -17.97
N LEU A 371 6.89 1.41 -18.95
CA LEU A 371 7.43 0.07 -19.22
C LEU A 371 8.87 0.10 -19.77
N THR A 372 9.27 1.17 -20.46
CA THR A 372 10.63 1.31 -20.98
C THR A 372 11.53 2.02 -19.98
N ALA A 373 12.83 1.73 -20.02
CA ALA A 373 13.82 2.38 -19.15
C ALA A 373 14.12 3.86 -19.50
N ASP A 374 13.39 4.48 -20.43
CA ASP A 374 13.67 5.83 -20.91
C ASP A 374 13.45 6.90 -19.82
N ASP A 375 12.52 6.66 -18.90
CA ASP A 375 12.18 7.57 -17.81
C ASP A 375 12.63 7.10 -16.42
N ASP A 376 13.34 5.98 -16.31
CA ASP A 376 13.83 5.36 -15.05
C ASP A 376 14.57 6.31 -14.11
N HIS A 377 15.27 7.29 -14.67
CA HIS A 377 16.05 8.25 -13.92
C HIS A 377 15.25 9.50 -13.54
N THR A 378 14.04 9.67 -14.07
CA THR A 378 13.18 10.85 -13.85
C THR A 378 11.81 10.52 -13.28
N ALA A 379 11.43 9.24 -13.29
CA ALA A 379 10.22 8.71 -12.69
C ALA A 379 10.62 7.76 -11.53
N PRO A 380 10.64 8.25 -10.28
CA PRO A 380 11.24 7.52 -9.17
C PRO A 380 10.47 6.25 -8.79
N LEU A 381 9.19 6.17 -9.13
CA LEU A 381 8.32 5.06 -8.75
C LEU A 381 7.56 4.51 -9.97
N ASP A 382 7.20 3.24 -9.86
CA ASP A 382 6.22 2.56 -10.71
C ASP A 382 4.88 3.30 -10.69
N HIS A 383 4.27 3.52 -11.85
CA HIS A 383 3.03 4.30 -11.92
C HIS A 383 1.78 3.54 -11.45
N VAL A 384 1.84 2.22 -11.22
CA VAL A 384 0.73 1.44 -10.69
C VAL A 384 0.99 0.99 -9.25
N GLN A 385 2.20 0.55 -8.96
CA GLN A 385 2.60 -0.05 -7.69
C GLN A 385 3.26 0.95 -6.73
N GLY A 386 3.68 2.11 -7.22
CA GLY A 386 4.49 3.05 -6.44
C GLY A 386 5.82 2.41 -6.05
N ALA A 387 6.19 2.49 -4.77
CA ALA A 387 7.34 1.76 -4.24
C ALA A 387 7.10 0.25 -4.09
N GLY A 388 5.88 -0.26 -4.33
CA GLY A 388 5.51 -1.66 -4.12
C GLY A 388 4.48 -1.84 -3.00
N MET A 389 4.27 -3.08 -2.59
CA MET A 389 3.30 -3.42 -1.54
C MET A 389 3.86 -3.16 -0.15
N ILE A 390 3.05 -2.56 0.72
CA ILE A 390 3.45 -2.31 2.10
C ILE A 390 3.82 -3.60 2.85
N ASP A 391 4.90 -3.53 3.62
CA ASP A 391 5.43 -4.61 4.45
C ASP A 391 5.62 -4.11 5.88
N ALA A 392 4.72 -4.52 6.79
CA ALA A 392 4.74 -4.09 8.18
C ALA A 392 6.01 -4.57 8.91
N ALA A 393 6.45 -5.80 8.63
CA ALA A 393 7.63 -6.37 9.28
C ALA A 393 8.90 -5.68 8.78
N GLY A 394 9.05 -5.54 7.47
CA GLY A 394 10.19 -4.83 6.87
C GLY A 394 10.26 -3.36 7.28
N ALA A 395 9.12 -2.67 7.41
CA ALA A 395 9.08 -1.28 7.87
C ALA A 395 9.45 -1.16 9.36
N TYR A 396 9.00 -2.12 10.18
CA TYR A 396 9.38 -2.19 11.59
C TYR A 396 10.88 -2.42 11.76
N GLU A 397 11.45 -3.40 11.04
CA GLU A 397 12.89 -3.69 11.05
C GLU A 397 13.72 -2.47 10.63
N GLN A 398 13.28 -1.78 9.58
CA GLN A 398 13.90 -0.53 9.12
C GLN A 398 13.86 0.55 10.21
N LEU A 399 12.72 0.76 10.86
CA LEU A 399 12.58 1.74 11.94
C LEU A 399 13.53 1.43 13.11
N VAL A 400 13.52 0.18 13.60
CA VAL A 400 14.31 -0.21 14.79
C VAL A 400 15.81 -0.35 14.52
N ALA A 401 16.25 -0.43 13.26
CA ALA A 401 17.66 -0.29 12.88
C ALA A 401 18.23 1.09 13.25
N GLY A 402 17.35 2.08 13.45
CA GLY A 402 17.66 3.36 14.05
C GLY A 402 18.22 4.40 13.10
N ARG A 403 18.41 5.60 13.64
CA ARG A 403 18.90 6.76 12.91
C ARG A 403 20.42 6.73 12.76
N HIS A 404 20.93 6.91 11.55
CA HIS A 404 22.37 7.08 11.27
C HIS A 404 22.60 8.29 10.37
N GLY A 405 23.54 9.16 10.74
CA GLY A 405 23.89 10.33 9.93
C GLY A 405 24.83 10.00 8.76
N PRO A 406 25.20 11.01 7.95
CA PRO A 406 26.19 10.89 6.87
C PRO A 406 27.53 10.32 7.38
N GLY A 407 28.24 9.63 6.49
CA GLY A 407 29.44 8.86 6.81
C GLY A 407 29.19 7.35 6.75
N ASN A 408 29.95 6.57 7.52
CA ASN A 408 29.80 5.11 7.51
C ASN A 408 28.48 4.70 8.18
N VAL A 409 27.66 3.96 7.45
CA VAL A 409 26.34 3.50 7.90
C VAL A 409 26.21 1.98 7.85
N PRO A 410 25.34 1.39 8.69
CA PRO A 410 25.02 -0.04 8.61
C PRO A 410 24.24 -0.37 7.33
N ALA A 411 24.08 -1.67 7.07
CA ALA A 411 23.33 -2.19 5.91
C ALA A 411 21.86 -1.76 5.89
N VAL A 412 21.26 -1.42 7.03
CA VAL A 412 19.87 -0.97 7.15
C VAL A 412 19.83 0.21 8.12
N GLY A 413 19.17 1.29 7.74
CA GLY A 413 19.02 2.45 8.60
C GLY A 413 18.25 3.59 7.95
N TRP A 414 18.05 4.67 8.68
CA TRP A 414 17.40 5.87 8.15
C TRP A 414 18.07 7.14 8.69
N ASP A 415 17.86 8.28 8.03
CA ASP A 415 18.24 9.59 8.54
C ASP A 415 17.11 10.61 8.35
N SER A 416 17.16 11.68 9.14
CA SER A 416 16.51 12.95 8.87
C SER A 416 17.55 14.04 9.00
N ASN A 417 17.84 14.73 7.91
CA ASN A 417 18.95 15.68 7.84
C ASN A 417 18.58 16.93 7.05
N ILE A 418 19.50 17.89 7.05
CA ILE A 418 19.40 19.12 6.27
C ILE A 418 20.52 19.10 5.23
N LEU A 419 20.14 19.31 3.98
CA LEU A 419 21.04 19.65 2.90
C LEU A 419 21.23 21.16 2.89
N ASP A 420 22.48 21.64 2.85
CA ASP A 420 22.81 23.06 2.85
C ASP A 420 23.88 23.34 1.77
N ARG A 421 23.61 24.28 0.87
CA ARG A 421 24.56 24.69 -0.18
C ARG A 421 25.81 25.36 0.39
N ALA A 422 25.72 26.00 1.55
CA ALA A 422 26.89 26.53 2.24
C ALA A 422 27.85 25.41 2.69
N ASP A 423 27.34 24.19 2.82
CA ASP A 423 28.07 22.98 3.21
C ASP A 423 28.07 21.95 2.06
N ARG A 424 28.61 22.39 0.91
CA ARG A 424 28.77 21.63 -0.35
C ARG A 424 27.49 21.21 -1.07
N GLY A 425 26.30 21.38 -0.50
CA GLY A 425 25.02 21.03 -1.15
C GLY A 425 24.82 19.54 -1.41
N LEU A 426 25.60 18.67 -0.74
CA LEU A 426 25.51 17.21 -0.83
C LEU A 426 25.76 16.53 0.52
N ARG A 427 25.31 15.28 0.65
CA ARG A 427 25.54 14.38 1.79
C ARG A 427 25.90 13.00 1.29
N LEU A 428 26.90 12.38 1.93
CA LEU A 428 27.46 11.08 1.55
C LEU A 428 27.21 10.06 2.65
N TYR A 429 26.73 8.88 2.30
CA TYR A 429 26.56 7.75 3.19
C TYR A 429 27.33 6.55 2.62
N HIS A 430 28.30 6.03 3.35
CA HIS A 430 29.15 4.94 2.92
C HIS A 430 28.66 3.62 3.51
N LEU A 431 28.43 2.66 2.65
CA LEU A 431 27.83 1.37 2.95
C LEU A 431 28.81 0.26 2.56
N THR A 432 29.05 -0.68 3.48
CA THR A 432 29.75 -1.92 3.16
C THR A 432 28.73 -3.03 2.92
N VAL A 433 28.79 -3.66 1.75
CA VAL A 433 28.04 -4.87 1.42
C VAL A 433 28.97 -6.07 1.52
N GLU A 434 28.79 -6.85 2.58
CA GLU A 434 29.41 -8.17 2.69
C GLU A 434 28.77 -9.10 1.65
N GLU A 435 29.55 -9.93 0.97
CA GLU A 435 29.05 -10.91 -0.02
C GLU A 435 28.05 -10.29 -1.03
N PRO A 436 28.50 -9.40 -1.92
CA PRO A 436 27.64 -8.63 -2.83
C PRO A 436 26.96 -9.47 -3.93
N ASN A 437 27.08 -10.80 -3.90
CA ASN A 437 26.34 -11.63 -4.82
C ASN A 437 24.88 -11.74 -4.37
N ASN A 438 23.94 -11.62 -5.30
CA ASN A 438 22.51 -11.77 -5.04
C ASN A 438 21.95 -10.83 -3.97
N LYS A 439 22.46 -9.60 -3.87
CA LYS A 439 21.90 -8.58 -2.98
C LYS A 439 21.27 -7.43 -3.77
N ILE A 440 20.36 -6.75 -3.10
CA ILE A 440 19.70 -5.54 -3.58
C ILE A 440 19.96 -4.43 -2.57
N ILE A 441 20.35 -3.27 -3.08
CA ILE A 441 20.35 -2.01 -2.34
C ILE A 441 19.07 -1.27 -2.71
N ALA A 442 18.23 -1.03 -1.70
CA ALA A 442 17.09 -0.13 -1.80
C ALA A 442 17.43 1.17 -1.07
N VAL A 443 17.14 2.31 -1.69
CA VAL A 443 17.31 3.64 -1.08
C VAL A 443 16.13 4.52 -1.44
N THR A 444 15.53 5.18 -0.45
CA THR A 444 14.37 6.07 -0.65
C THR A 444 14.59 7.39 0.06
N LEU A 445 14.49 8.48 -0.68
CA LEU A 445 14.67 9.86 -0.23
C LEU A 445 13.33 10.60 -0.34
N ASN A 446 12.90 11.30 0.71
CA ASN A 446 11.69 12.13 0.68
C ASN A 446 11.94 13.51 1.32
N TRP A 447 11.29 14.54 0.78
CA TRP A 447 11.22 15.87 1.39
C TRP A 447 9.81 16.44 1.25
N ASN A 448 9.50 17.52 1.97
CA ASN A 448 8.18 18.17 1.87
C ASN A 448 8.19 19.24 0.78
N ARG A 449 7.10 19.36 0.03
CA ARG A 449 6.73 20.58 -0.71
C ARG A 449 6.19 21.63 0.25
N HIS A 450 6.39 22.90 -0.07
CA HIS A 450 6.12 24.00 0.85
C HIS A 450 4.83 24.74 0.55
N PHE A 451 4.08 25.07 1.60
CA PHE A 451 2.80 25.76 1.51
C PHE A 451 2.68 26.88 2.54
N LYS A 452 1.91 27.92 2.20
CA LYS A 452 1.50 28.93 3.19
C LYS A 452 0.67 28.27 4.29
N ARG A 453 0.73 28.85 5.51
CA ARG A 453 -0.10 28.45 6.66
C ARG A 453 -1.49 29.09 6.68
N THR A 454 -1.78 29.98 5.74
CA THR A 454 -3.02 30.75 5.68
C THR A 454 -3.80 30.40 4.41
N TYR A 455 -5.12 30.29 4.53
CA TYR A 455 -6.03 30.14 3.39
C TYR A 455 -5.70 31.17 2.28
N PRO A 456 -5.63 30.78 0.99
CA PRO A 456 -5.98 29.46 0.44
C PRO A 456 -4.83 28.44 0.39
N PHE A 457 -3.82 28.59 1.25
CA PHE A 457 -2.66 27.68 1.40
C PHE A 457 -1.86 27.55 0.11
N GLU A 458 -1.55 28.68 -0.52
CA GLU A 458 -0.81 28.69 -1.79
C GLU A 458 0.55 27.97 -1.65
N ALA A 459 0.89 27.18 -2.66
CA ALA A 459 2.21 26.55 -2.78
C ALA A 459 3.31 27.63 -2.89
N LEU A 460 4.42 27.39 -2.20
CA LEU A 460 5.59 28.26 -2.15
C LEU A 460 6.69 27.67 -3.04
N ARG A 461 6.44 27.68 -4.35
CA ARG A 461 7.33 27.03 -5.35
C ARG A 461 8.75 27.59 -5.38
N ASP A 462 8.94 28.81 -4.90
CA ASP A 462 10.25 29.45 -4.73
C ASP A 462 11.07 28.87 -3.57
N ARG A 463 10.44 28.06 -2.71
CA ARG A 463 11.07 27.32 -1.62
C ARG A 463 11.26 25.84 -1.90
N ASP A 464 10.55 25.30 -2.88
CA ASP A 464 10.61 23.89 -3.23
C ASP A 464 12.01 23.55 -3.76
N ALA A 465 12.78 22.78 -2.99
CA ALA A 465 14.02 22.20 -3.49
C ALA A 465 13.76 21.12 -4.54
N ASN A 466 14.75 20.93 -5.42
CA ASN A 466 14.88 19.71 -6.21
C ASN A 466 16.10 18.92 -5.72
N LEU A 467 15.86 17.72 -5.20
CA LEU A 467 16.90 16.85 -4.69
C LEU A 467 17.03 15.64 -5.62
N ARG A 468 18.25 15.12 -5.76
CA ARG A 468 18.54 13.88 -6.47
C ARG A 468 19.23 12.87 -5.57
N LEU A 469 19.15 11.62 -6.00
CA LEU A 469 19.71 10.45 -5.32
C LEU A 469 20.61 9.68 -6.27
N GLU A 470 21.83 9.39 -5.86
CA GLU A 470 22.79 8.60 -6.65
C GLU A 470 23.35 7.45 -5.80
N LEU A 471 23.66 6.33 -6.45
CA LEU A 471 24.36 5.19 -5.84
C LEU A 471 25.63 4.90 -6.62
N TRP A 472 26.77 4.99 -5.95
CA TRP A 472 28.08 4.71 -6.51
C TRP A 472 28.66 3.42 -5.93
N ALA A 473 29.34 2.64 -6.76
CA ALA A 473 30.23 1.58 -6.32
C ALA A 473 31.66 2.12 -6.30
N VAL A 474 32.31 2.00 -5.14
CA VAL A 474 33.62 2.57 -4.85
C VAL A 474 34.61 1.43 -4.64
N ASP A 475 35.79 1.51 -5.24
CA ASP A 475 36.88 0.57 -4.95
C ASP A 475 38.08 1.31 -4.36
N PRO A 476 38.30 1.25 -3.03
CA PRO A 476 39.40 1.96 -2.39
C PRO A 476 40.78 1.33 -2.71
N THR A 477 40.83 0.19 -3.41
CA THR A 477 42.04 -0.61 -3.64
C THR A 477 42.42 -0.76 -5.11
N ARG A 478 41.48 -0.55 -6.04
CA ARG A 478 41.73 -0.60 -7.49
C ARG A 478 42.07 0.78 -8.04
N THR A 479 42.75 0.77 -9.19
CA THR A 479 43.01 1.96 -10.02
C THR A 479 41.84 2.33 -10.92
N GLU A 480 40.73 1.58 -10.84
CA GLU A 480 39.52 1.88 -11.62
C GLU A 480 38.76 3.06 -10.99
N PRO A 481 38.16 3.93 -11.80
CA PRO A 481 37.36 5.04 -11.27
C PRO A 481 36.09 4.52 -10.60
N ASP A 482 35.60 5.26 -9.59
CA ASP A 482 34.30 5.01 -8.99
C ASP A 482 33.21 4.96 -10.07
N ARG A 483 32.28 4.02 -9.91
CA ARG A 483 31.25 3.74 -10.91
C ARG A 483 29.88 4.14 -10.38
N LEU A 484 29.19 5.02 -11.10
CA LEU A 484 27.77 5.27 -10.88
C LEU A 484 26.98 4.00 -11.24
N ILE A 485 26.24 3.45 -10.28
CA ILE A 485 25.43 2.24 -10.45
C ILE A 485 24.04 2.59 -10.95
N ASP A 486 23.38 3.55 -10.30
CA ASP A 486 22.07 4.09 -10.70
C ASP A 486 21.87 5.48 -10.06
N TYR A 487 20.91 6.25 -10.57
CA TYR A 487 20.47 7.51 -10.01
C TYR A 487 18.99 7.79 -10.29
N SER A 488 18.42 8.68 -9.51
CA SER A 488 17.04 9.17 -9.59
C SER A 488 17.06 10.68 -9.36
N ASP A 489 16.61 11.43 -10.36
CA ASP A 489 16.63 12.90 -10.44
C ASP A 489 15.35 13.39 -11.13
N SER A 490 14.22 13.26 -10.45
CA SER A 490 12.93 13.74 -10.96
C SER A 490 12.89 15.27 -10.93
N PRO A 491 12.41 15.93 -12.00
CA PRO A 491 12.21 17.38 -11.99
C PRO A 491 10.95 17.81 -11.21
N VAL A 492 10.06 16.88 -10.84
CA VAL A 492 8.72 17.20 -10.31
C VAL A 492 8.40 16.50 -8.99
N ASP A 493 9.00 15.36 -8.70
CA ASP A 493 8.73 14.60 -7.49
C ASP A 493 9.44 15.17 -6.27
N ASN A 494 8.87 14.88 -5.10
CA ASN A 494 9.49 15.10 -3.79
C ASN A 494 9.93 13.78 -3.14
N VAL A 495 10.19 12.80 -3.99
CA VAL A 495 10.67 11.48 -3.65
C VAL A 495 11.67 11.03 -4.71
N GLU A 496 12.76 10.40 -4.29
CA GLU A 496 13.66 9.68 -5.17
C GLU A 496 13.82 8.25 -4.64
N HIS A 497 13.92 7.27 -5.54
CA HIS A 497 13.98 5.86 -5.15
C HIS A 497 14.92 5.06 -6.06
N LEU A 498 15.77 4.25 -5.44
CA LEU A 498 16.65 3.30 -6.09
C LEU A 498 16.35 1.90 -5.57
N TYR A 499 16.33 0.93 -6.47
CA TYR A 499 16.18 -0.49 -6.16
C TYR A 499 17.05 -1.31 -7.11
N VAL A 500 18.31 -1.55 -6.71
CA VAL A 500 19.35 -1.99 -7.64
C VAL A 500 20.09 -3.19 -7.11
N ARG A 501 20.40 -4.14 -8.00
CA ARG A 501 21.28 -5.26 -7.67
C ARG A 501 22.71 -4.78 -7.44
N THR A 502 23.36 -5.38 -6.46
CA THR A 502 24.77 -5.12 -6.18
C THR A 502 25.66 -5.67 -7.29
N ASP A 503 26.68 -4.89 -7.68
CA ASP A 503 27.76 -5.37 -8.55
C ASP A 503 28.68 -6.32 -7.75
N PRO A 504 28.84 -7.59 -8.16
CA PRO A 504 29.61 -8.58 -7.41
C PRO A 504 31.10 -8.26 -7.28
N ASN A 505 31.61 -7.28 -8.05
CA ASN A 505 33.00 -6.84 -7.99
C ASN A 505 33.28 -5.80 -6.91
N TYR A 506 32.24 -5.26 -6.27
CA TYR A 506 32.35 -4.15 -5.32
C TYR A 506 31.74 -4.52 -3.97
N THR A 507 32.41 -4.08 -2.89
CA THR A 507 31.90 -4.26 -1.51
C THR A 507 31.66 -2.93 -0.81
N GLN A 508 32.08 -1.81 -1.41
CA GLN A 508 31.87 -0.47 -0.88
C GLN A 508 30.96 0.28 -1.83
N TYR A 509 29.94 0.92 -1.26
CA TYR A 509 29.00 1.74 -1.99
C TYR A 509 28.88 3.09 -1.29
N GLU A 510 28.54 4.11 -2.06
CA GLU A 510 28.26 5.45 -1.58
C GLU A 510 26.89 5.90 -2.07
N ILE A 511 26.02 6.26 -1.13
CA ILE A 511 24.73 6.91 -1.41
C ILE A 511 24.96 8.41 -1.34
N VAL A 512 24.59 9.12 -2.41
CA VAL A 512 24.71 10.57 -2.51
C VAL A 512 23.32 11.19 -2.52
N VAL A 513 23.08 12.10 -1.58
CA VAL A 513 21.91 13.00 -1.61
C VAL A 513 22.42 14.39 -1.95
N ALA A 514 21.93 14.99 -3.03
CA ALA A 514 22.40 16.29 -3.51
C ALA A 514 21.25 17.14 -4.05
N PHE A 515 21.46 18.45 -4.19
CA PHE A 515 20.57 19.28 -4.99
C PHE A 515 20.76 18.93 -6.47
N SER A 516 19.67 18.81 -7.24
CA SER A 516 19.76 18.47 -8.67
C SER A 516 20.49 19.56 -9.47
N ASP A 517 20.28 20.82 -9.11
CA ASP A 517 20.92 22.01 -9.65
C ASP A 517 22.13 22.46 -8.81
N LEU A 518 22.91 21.50 -8.29
CA LEU A 518 24.05 21.77 -7.40
C LEU A 518 25.00 22.85 -7.93
N ASP A 519 25.30 22.81 -9.22
CA ASP A 519 26.25 23.69 -9.90
C ASP A 519 25.60 24.94 -10.52
N ASP A 520 24.28 25.14 -10.40
CA ASP A 520 23.63 26.35 -10.95
C ASP A 520 23.82 27.54 -10.00
N PRO A 521 24.58 28.58 -10.39
CA PRO A 521 24.77 29.77 -9.56
C PRO A 521 23.49 30.61 -9.36
N ARG A 522 22.40 30.28 -10.08
CA ARG A 522 21.08 30.94 -9.97
C ARG A 522 20.14 30.18 -9.04
N ALA A 523 20.56 29.06 -8.46
CA ALA A 523 19.76 28.30 -7.52
C ALA A 523 19.33 29.18 -6.33
N VAL A 524 18.02 29.23 -6.08
CA VAL A 524 17.42 30.12 -5.08
C VAL A 524 17.31 29.44 -3.71
N VAL A 525 17.06 28.12 -3.70
CA VAL A 525 16.89 27.35 -2.47
C VAL A 525 18.26 26.93 -1.93
N SER A 526 18.61 27.43 -0.75
CA SER A 526 19.90 27.17 -0.12
C SER A 526 19.90 25.98 0.85
N THR A 527 18.74 25.60 1.37
CA THR A 527 18.60 24.54 2.38
C THR A 527 17.32 23.74 2.18
N GLU A 528 17.38 22.43 2.36
CA GLU A 528 16.21 21.55 2.36
C GLU A 528 16.33 20.49 3.46
N ARG A 529 15.20 20.16 4.12
CA ARG A 529 15.15 19.02 5.04
C ARG A 529 14.66 17.80 4.30
N TYR A 530 15.38 16.70 4.45
CA TYR A 530 15.00 15.43 3.86
C TYR A 530 14.99 14.30 4.89
N ALA A 531 14.35 13.21 4.50
CA ALA A 531 14.46 11.91 5.13
C ALA A 531 14.99 10.90 4.14
N LEU A 532 15.83 9.98 4.60
CA LEU A 532 16.44 8.93 3.81
C LEU A 532 16.23 7.60 4.53
N ALA A 533 15.87 6.55 3.81
CA ALA A 533 15.91 5.17 4.30
C ALA A 533 16.69 4.32 3.30
N TRP A 534 17.48 3.37 3.81
CA TRP A 534 18.23 2.45 2.96
C TRP A 534 18.24 1.04 3.55
N SER A 535 18.34 0.04 2.69
CA SER A 535 18.54 -1.34 3.12
C SER A 535 19.30 -2.16 2.08
N VAL A 536 20.16 -3.05 2.57
CA VAL A 536 20.72 -4.16 1.79
C VAL A 536 19.95 -5.42 2.15
N ARG A 537 19.39 -6.08 1.14
CA ARG A 537 18.60 -7.32 1.31
C ARG A 537 19.06 -8.36 0.31
N GLU A 538 18.84 -9.62 0.65
CA GLU A 538 18.95 -10.70 -0.33
C GLU A 538 17.93 -10.47 -1.45
N VAL A 539 18.33 -10.78 -2.68
CA VAL A 539 17.42 -10.85 -3.82
C VAL A 539 16.34 -11.87 -3.49
N CYS A 540 15.10 -11.40 -3.45
CA CYS A 540 13.93 -12.25 -3.29
C CYS A 540 13.26 -12.44 -4.66
N ASP A 541 13.99 -13.03 -5.61
CA ASP A 541 13.43 -13.50 -6.88
C ASP A 541 12.62 -14.76 -6.59
N ARG A 542 11.45 -14.58 -5.96
CA ARG A 542 10.52 -15.70 -5.83
C ARG A 542 10.03 -16.02 -7.23
N ASP A 543 10.12 -17.29 -7.59
CA ASP A 543 9.39 -17.89 -8.69
C ASP A 543 7.88 -17.68 -8.46
N ASN A 544 7.42 -16.47 -8.76
CA ASN A 544 6.09 -15.98 -8.44
C ASN A 544 5.16 -16.31 -9.60
N LEU A 545 4.13 -17.10 -9.31
CA LEU A 545 3.16 -17.53 -10.31
C LEU A 545 2.52 -16.36 -11.06
N PHE A 546 2.35 -15.20 -10.41
CA PHE A 546 1.69 -14.04 -10.99
C PHE A 546 2.53 -13.30 -12.05
N TRP A 547 3.77 -13.73 -12.31
CA TRP A 547 4.47 -13.40 -13.57
C TRP A 547 3.82 -14.06 -14.80
N HIS A 548 2.95 -15.04 -14.60
CA HIS A 548 2.43 -15.91 -15.66
C HIS A 548 0.91 -16.11 -15.55
N ASP A 549 0.36 -16.11 -14.34
CA ASP A 549 -1.07 -16.14 -14.05
C ASP A 549 -1.64 -14.71 -14.07
N LEU A 550 -1.96 -14.24 -15.27
CA LEU A 550 -2.32 -12.85 -15.57
C LEU A 550 -3.75 -12.52 -15.14
N ASN A 551 -4.63 -13.53 -15.08
CA ASN A 551 -6.00 -13.36 -14.59
C ASN A 551 -6.13 -13.61 -13.07
N ALA A 552 -5.03 -14.03 -12.43
CA ALA A 552 -4.91 -14.35 -11.01
C ALA A 552 -5.90 -15.43 -10.54
N ASP A 553 -6.27 -16.39 -11.40
CA ASP A 553 -7.19 -17.49 -11.07
C ASP A 553 -6.49 -18.69 -10.42
N GLY A 554 -5.15 -18.66 -10.36
CA GLY A 554 -4.30 -19.65 -9.74
C GLY A 554 -3.77 -20.69 -10.70
N VAL A 555 -3.99 -20.58 -12.02
CA VAL A 555 -3.46 -21.51 -13.03
C VAL A 555 -3.02 -20.79 -14.30
N VAL A 556 -1.78 -21.04 -14.72
CA VAL A 556 -1.29 -20.57 -16.02
C VAL A 556 -1.87 -21.42 -17.15
N ASN A 557 -2.81 -20.87 -17.92
CA ASN A 557 -3.56 -21.57 -18.96
C ASN A 557 -3.96 -20.68 -20.16
N GLU A 558 -4.83 -21.19 -21.04
CA GLU A 558 -5.32 -20.51 -22.23
C GLU A 558 -5.95 -19.12 -21.95
N ALA A 559 -6.54 -18.92 -20.77
CA ALA A 559 -7.10 -17.64 -20.36
C ALA A 559 -6.01 -16.56 -20.22
N ASP A 560 -4.83 -16.91 -19.74
CA ASP A 560 -3.68 -16.00 -19.66
C ASP A 560 -3.14 -15.65 -21.05
N PHE A 561 -3.16 -16.59 -21.98
CA PHE A 561 -2.81 -16.31 -23.39
C PHE A 561 -3.73 -15.26 -24.01
N VAL A 562 -5.03 -15.34 -23.71
CA VAL A 562 -6.01 -14.36 -24.20
C VAL A 562 -5.72 -12.98 -23.62
N LEU A 563 -5.34 -12.89 -22.34
CA LEU A 563 -4.93 -11.64 -21.74
C LEU A 563 -3.63 -11.11 -22.35
N LEU A 564 -2.60 -11.93 -22.48
CA LEU A 564 -1.34 -11.52 -23.09
C LEU A 564 -1.55 -11.00 -24.53
N LEU A 565 -2.40 -11.65 -25.32
CA LEU A 565 -2.75 -11.20 -26.68
C LEU A 565 -3.53 -9.88 -26.68
N LYS A 566 -4.48 -9.73 -25.75
CA LYS A 566 -5.20 -8.47 -25.57
C LYS A 566 -4.21 -7.35 -25.27
N TYR A 567 -3.31 -7.56 -24.32
CA TYR A 567 -2.34 -6.57 -23.88
C TYR A 567 -1.27 -6.25 -24.92
N TRP A 568 -0.85 -7.24 -25.70
CA TRP A 568 -0.01 -6.98 -26.86
C TRP A 568 -0.72 -6.06 -27.86
N THR A 569 -1.99 -6.31 -28.16
CA THR A 569 -2.78 -5.47 -29.07
C THR A 569 -2.93 -4.05 -28.52
N GLU A 570 -3.27 -3.92 -27.24
CA GLU A 570 -3.41 -2.62 -26.57
C GLU A 570 -2.07 -1.85 -26.53
N SER A 571 -0.94 -2.52 -26.30
CA SER A 571 0.38 -1.89 -26.30
C SER A 571 0.77 -1.32 -27.67
N ILE A 572 0.25 -1.87 -28.77
CA ILE A 572 0.45 -1.34 -30.12
C ILE A 572 -0.42 -0.10 -30.35
N GLU A 573 -1.66 -0.12 -29.86
CA GLU A 573 -2.62 0.96 -30.04
C GLU A 573 -2.32 2.16 -29.12
N SER A 574 -1.82 1.90 -27.91
CA SER A 574 -1.55 2.92 -26.88
C SER A 574 -0.36 2.51 -25.99
N PRO A 575 0.89 2.64 -26.49
CA PRO A 575 2.09 2.17 -25.80
C PRO A 575 2.36 2.80 -24.44
N GLN A 576 1.82 4.00 -24.20
CA GLN A 576 2.01 4.75 -22.94
C GLN A 576 1.02 4.35 -21.84
N ASP A 577 0.02 3.54 -22.17
CA ASP A 577 -1.15 3.31 -21.31
C ASP A 577 -1.04 2.00 -20.51
N TYR A 578 0.07 1.27 -20.65
CA TYR A 578 0.15 -0.12 -20.20
C TYR A 578 1.49 -0.51 -19.56
N GLN A 579 1.41 -1.30 -18.47
CA GLN A 579 2.54 -1.58 -17.56
C GLN A 579 2.64 -3.05 -17.08
N PHE A 580 1.95 -4.01 -17.71
CA PHE A 580 2.07 -5.43 -17.32
C PHE A 580 2.43 -6.31 -18.51
N CYS A 581 2.60 -7.60 -18.28
CA CYS A 581 2.69 -8.61 -19.36
C CYS A 581 3.91 -8.55 -20.27
N ASP A 582 4.90 -7.72 -19.95
CA ASP A 582 6.29 -7.97 -20.34
C ASP A 582 6.85 -9.01 -19.37
N LEU A 583 6.87 -10.27 -19.81
CA LEU A 583 7.24 -11.43 -19.00
C LEU A 583 8.76 -11.63 -18.96
N ASN A 584 9.48 -10.98 -19.85
CA ASN A 584 10.93 -11.12 -19.99
C ASN A 584 11.71 -9.85 -19.61
N ASP A 585 11.00 -8.76 -19.29
CA ASP A 585 11.53 -7.50 -18.77
C ASP A 585 12.47 -6.82 -19.79
N ASP A 586 12.12 -6.88 -21.09
CA ASP A 586 12.88 -6.22 -22.17
C ASP A 586 12.24 -4.91 -22.67
N GLY A 587 11.20 -4.45 -21.99
CA GLY A 587 10.46 -3.21 -22.24
C GLY A 587 9.45 -3.32 -23.38
N VAL A 588 9.22 -4.51 -23.94
CA VAL A 588 8.33 -4.72 -25.09
C VAL A 588 7.52 -6.00 -24.92
N ILE A 589 6.20 -5.89 -25.15
CA ILE A 589 5.34 -7.07 -25.23
C ILE A 589 5.41 -7.66 -26.63
N ASP A 590 6.06 -8.81 -26.77
CA ASP A 590 6.26 -9.49 -28.05
C ASP A 590 6.14 -11.03 -27.96
N VAL A 591 6.54 -11.72 -29.04
CA VAL A 591 6.46 -13.18 -29.14
C VAL A 591 7.29 -13.90 -28.06
N LYS A 592 8.35 -13.30 -27.54
CA LYS A 592 9.17 -13.88 -26.46
C LYS A 592 8.38 -13.98 -25.16
N ASP A 593 7.46 -13.07 -24.89
CA ASP A 593 6.58 -13.15 -23.72
C ASP A 593 5.63 -14.33 -23.84
N PHE A 594 5.12 -14.60 -25.04
CA PHE A 594 4.35 -15.81 -25.28
C PHE A 594 5.19 -17.06 -25.05
N GLU A 595 6.46 -17.07 -25.47
CA GLU A 595 7.36 -18.19 -25.18
C GLU A 595 7.59 -18.37 -23.67
N MET A 596 7.69 -17.28 -22.91
CA MET A 596 7.78 -17.31 -21.44
C MET A 596 6.51 -17.88 -20.81
N LEU A 597 5.33 -17.51 -21.31
CA LEU A 597 4.06 -18.06 -20.85
C LEU A 597 3.93 -19.55 -21.18
N ILE A 598 4.31 -19.99 -22.38
CA ILE A 598 4.31 -21.40 -22.80
C ILE A 598 5.20 -22.26 -21.90
N LYS A 599 6.39 -21.76 -21.53
CA LYS A 599 7.31 -22.48 -20.62
C LYS A 599 6.71 -22.71 -19.22
N ASN A 600 5.71 -21.91 -18.85
CA ASN A 600 5.08 -21.91 -17.54
C ASN A 600 3.64 -22.45 -17.55
N LEU A 601 3.17 -22.99 -18.67
CA LEU A 601 1.86 -23.65 -18.77
C LEU A 601 1.68 -24.73 -17.70
N ASP A 602 0.43 -24.87 -17.23
CA ASP A 602 0.01 -25.82 -16.21
C ASP A 602 0.59 -25.59 -14.80
N ARG A 603 1.38 -24.52 -14.58
CA ARG A 603 1.75 -24.10 -13.23
C ARG A 603 0.50 -23.68 -12.46
N ARG A 604 0.49 -23.99 -11.16
CA ARG A 604 -0.67 -23.75 -10.30
C ARG A 604 -0.25 -23.18 -8.96
N ALA A 605 -1.10 -22.35 -8.39
CA ALA A 605 -0.94 -21.87 -7.03
C ALA A 605 -1.20 -22.99 -6.01
N ASP A 606 -0.54 -22.92 -4.86
CA ASP A 606 -0.70 -23.88 -3.77
C ASP A 606 -2.15 -23.93 -3.23
N TRP A 607 -2.87 -22.80 -3.30
CA TRP A 607 -4.27 -22.71 -2.89
C TRP A 607 -5.25 -23.24 -3.95
N TYR A 608 -4.85 -23.27 -5.24
CA TYR A 608 -5.71 -23.77 -6.31
C TYR A 608 -5.98 -25.27 -6.19
N SER A 609 -4.97 -26.04 -5.80
CA SER A 609 -5.08 -27.50 -5.64
C SER A 609 -5.87 -27.93 -4.39
N LYS A 610 -5.94 -27.07 -3.36
CA LYS A 610 -6.78 -27.30 -2.16
C LYS A 610 -8.27 -27.14 -2.46
N ALA A 611 -8.64 -26.23 -3.36
CA ALA A 611 -10.03 -26.04 -3.80
C ALA A 611 -10.57 -27.20 -4.65
N ALA A 612 -9.70 -27.93 -5.37
CA ALA A 612 -10.08 -29.09 -6.18
C ALA A 612 -10.24 -30.40 -5.36
N ALA A 613 -9.81 -30.40 -4.09
CA ALA A 613 -9.83 -31.55 -3.20
C ALA A 613 -10.88 -31.46 -2.07
N MET A 614 -11.56 -30.31 -1.96
CA MET A 614 -12.79 -30.12 -1.19
C MET A 614 -14.00 -30.25 -2.12
#